data_AF-A0A4Q3URS9-F1
#
_entry.id   AF-A0A4Q3URS9-F1
#
_cell.length_a   1.000
_cell.length_b   1.000
_cell.length_c   1.000
_cell.angle_alpha   90.00
_cell.angle_beta   90.00
_cell.angle_gamma   90.00
#
_symmetry.space_group_name_H-M   'P 1'
#
loop_
_entity.id
_entity.type
_entity.pdbx_description
1 polymer ?
#
loop_
_entity_poly.entity_id
_entity_poly.type
_entity_poly.pdbx_seq_one_letter_code
_entity_poly.pdbx_strand_id
1 'polypeptide(L)'
;YNTLVAHGMKSGKEKALSFSNKPSSHKSSLGFYVTSKTYQGSNGYSLRLQGCEKGFNDNAAKRAIVIHGADYVNEEYISSQGYIGRSQGCPALPPQLSKEMIDEMKEGSCLFIYHPNPQYLATSRLIK
;
A
#
# COMPACT_ATOMS: atom_id res chain seq x y z
N TYR A 1 -15.86 2.15 -0.14
CA TYR A 1 -15.16 3.24 -0.86
C TYR A 1 -14.68 2.80 -2.23
N ASN A 2 -14.56 3.75 -3.17
CA ASN A 2 -13.78 3.62 -4.41
C ASN A 2 -13.01 4.93 -4.57
N THR A 3 -11.67 4.87 -4.50
CA THR A 3 -10.83 6.07 -4.48
C THR A 3 -9.40 5.77 -4.96
N LEU A 4 -8.59 6.81 -5.08
CA LEU A 4 -7.18 6.75 -5.47
C LEU A 4 -6.32 6.14 -4.36
N VAL A 5 -5.32 5.36 -4.75
CA VAL A 5 -4.32 4.82 -3.82
C VAL A 5 -2.94 4.91 -4.46
N ALA A 6 -1.99 5.58 -3.81
CA ALA A 6 -0.62 5.66 -4.28
C ALA A 6 0.17 4.38 -3.94
N HIS A 7 1.02 3.97 -4.88
CA HIS A 7 1.98 2.87 -4.73
C HIS A 7 3.42 3.38 -4.56
N GLY A 8 4.35 2.45 -4.33
CA GLY A 8 5.78 2.75 -4.23
C GLY A 8 6.38 3.31 -5.54
N MET A 9 7.16 4.37 -5.45
CA MET A 9 7.71 5.11 -6.61
C MET A 9 8.49 4.27 -7.62
N LYS A 10 9.10 3.15 -7.19
CA LYS A 10 9.83 2.23 -8.07
C LYS A 10 8.95 1.11 -8.63
N SER A 11 7.65 1.08 -8.35
CA SER A 11 6.70 0.09 -8.87
C SER A 11 6.15 0.45 -10.25
N GLY A 12 6.20 1.72 -10.65
CA GLY A 12 5.76 2.21 -11.95
C GLY A 12 5.37 3.69 -11.88
N LYS A 13 4.87 4.22 -13.00
CA LYS A 13 4.45 5.63 -13.12
C LYS A 13 2.98 5.78 -12.67
N GLU A 14 2.04 5.63 -13.61
CA GLU A 14 0.60 5.69 -13.33
C GLU A 14 0.11 4.43 -12.60
N LYS A 15 0.61 3.25 -13.00
CA LYS A 15 0.23 1.94 -12.45
C LYS A 15 1.44 1.23 -11.86
N ALA A 16 1.23 0.44 -10.80
CA ALA A 16 2.24 -0.45 -10.26
C ALA A 16 2.34 -1.71 -11.13
N LEU A 17 3.48 -1.90 -11.79
CA LEU A 17 3.77 -3.04 -12.66
C LEU A 17 4.89 -3.94 -12.11
N SER A 18 5.65 -3.45 -11.14
CA SER A 18 6.76 -4.18 -10.51
C SER A 18 6.68 -4.11 -8.99
N PHE A 19 6.87 -5.25 -8.33
CA PHE A 19 6.67 -5.37 -6.89
C PHE A 19 7.94 -5.90 -6.22
N SER A 20 8.11 -5.60 -4.93
CA SER A 20 9.22 -6.16 -4.15
C SER A 20 8.91 -6.21 -2.68
N ASN A 21 9.43 -7.25 -2.06
CA ASN A 21 9.45 -7.46 -0.62
C ASN A 21 10.79 -7.07 0.02
N LYS A 22 11.74 -6.51 -0.74
CA LYS A 22 13.08 -6.18 -0.23
C LYS A 22 13.07 -4.83 0.51
N PRO A 23 13.82 -4.70 1.63
CA PRO A 23 14.12 -3.41 2.24
C PRO A 23 14.69 -2.41 1.24
N SER A 24 14.34 -1.13 1.43
CA SER A 24 14.82 0.00 0.60
C SER A 24 14.56 -0.13 -0.91
N SER A 25 13.66 -1.04 -1.32
CA SER A 25 13.30 -1.22 -2.73
C SER A 25 12.43 -0.08 -3.27
N HIS A 26 11.77 0.68 -2.39
CA HIS A 26 10.79 1.72 -2.71
C HIS A 26 9.65 1.23 -3.64
N LYS A 27 9.37 -0.09 -3.59
CA LYS A 27 8.30 -0.75 -4.34
C LYS A 27 7.21 -1.19 -3.40
N SER A 28 5.97 -1.24 -3.87
CA SER A 28 4.90 -1.94 -3.16
C SER A 28 5.10 -3.46 -3.24
N SER A 29 4.45 -4.19 -2.34
CA SER A 29 4.40 -5.65 -2.33
C SER A 29 2.96 -6.13 -2.50
N LEU A 30 2.77 -7.23 -3.24
CA LEU A 30 1.48 -7.87 -3.41
C LEU A 30 1.12 -8.72 -2.20
N GLY A 31 -0.14 -9.13 -2.13
CA GLY A 31 -0.59 -10.19 -1.24
C GLY A 31 -1.51 -9.74 -0.13
N PHE A 32 -1.81 -10.69 0.74
CA PHE A 32 -2.65 -10.53 1.91
C PHE A 32 -1.86 -9.92 3.08
N TYR A 33 -2.48 -8.96 3.73
CA TYR A 33 -2.01 -8.30 4.93
C TYR A 33 -3.09 -8.36 5.99
N VAL A 34 -2.68 -8.39 7.25
CA VAL A 34 -3.55 -8.13 8.41
C VAL A 34 -3.22 -6.75 8.92
N THR A 35 -4.25 -5.91 9.05
CA THR A 35 -4.12 -4.59 9.66
C THR A 35 -3.98 -4.73 11.17
N SER A 36 -3.36 -3.74 11.82
CA SER A 36 -3.13 -3.78 13.27
C SER A 36 -3.53 -2.48 13.93
N LYS A 37 -2.81 -2.09 14.98
CA LYS A 37 -3.02 -0.83 15.70
C LYS A 37 -2.60 0.35 14.83
N THR A 38 -3.28 1.47 15.05
CA THR A 38 -2.92 2.76 14.49
C THR A 38 -1.85 3.44 15.35
N TYR A 39 -1.18 4.44 14.77
CA TYR A 39 -0.28 5.33 15.50
C TYR A 39 -0.21 6.70 14.82
N GLN A 40 0.26 7.70 15.56
CA GLN A 40 0.57 9.01 15.01
C GLN A 40 2.08 9.07 14.69
N GLY A 41 2.42 9.36 13.43
CA GLY A 41 3.82 9.47 12.98
C GLY A 41 4.05 10.64 12.02
N SER A 42 5.16 10.61 11.29
CA SER A 42 5.50 11.66 10.30
C SER A 42 4.48 11.79 9.16
N ASN A 43 3.78 10.69 8.84
CA ASN A 43 2.70 10.68 7.85
C ASN A 43 1.31 10.91 8.49
N GLY A 44 1.28 11.39 9.74
CA GLY A 44 0.04 11.56 10.50
C GLY A 44 -0.55 10.24 11.00
N TYR A 45 -1.88 10.18 11.05
CA TYR A 45 -2.63 9.01 11.51
C TYR A 45 -2.43 7.85 10.53
N SER A 46 -1.79 6.78 10.99
CA SER A 46 -1.30 5.68 10.14
C SER A 46 -1.69 4.32 10.70
N LEU A 47 -1.98 3.37 9.80
CA LEU A 47 -2.38 2.00 10.12
C LEU A 47 -1.27 1.01 9.79
N ARG A 48 -0.80 0.26 10.79
CA ARG A 48 0.26 -0.74 10.60
C ARG A 48 -0.25 -1.96 9.83
N LEU A 49 0.58 -2.47 8.92
CA LEU A 49 0.30 -3.67 8.15
C LEU A 49 1.28 -4.78 8.48
N GLN A 50 0.76 -5.99 8.69
CA GLN A 50 1.52 -7.22 8.81
C GLN A 50 1.30 -8.07 7.55
N GLY A 51 2.37 -8.39 6.83
CA GLY A 51 2.28 -9.28 5.66
C GLY A 51 2.07 -10.73 6.07
N CYS A 52 1.24 -11.44 5.31
CA CYS A 52 0.85 -12.84 5.56
C CYS A 52 1.51 -13.84 4.61
N GLU A 53 2.17 -13.37 3.55
CA GLU A 53 2.69 -14.22 2.48
C GLU A 53 4.22 -14.16 2.39
N LYS A 54 4.85 -15.27 2.79
CA LYS A 54 6.31 -15.45 2.73
C LYS A 54 6.84 -15.22 1.31
N GLY A 55 7.83 -14.33 1.18
CA GLY A 55 8.43 -13.97 -0.09
C GLY A 55 7.74 -12.83 -0.82
N PHE A 56 6.45 -12.55 -0.53
CA PHE A 56 5.68 -11.49 -1.18
C PHE A 56 5.57 -10.23 -0.34
N ASN A 57 5.24 -10.37 0.94
CA ASN A 57 5.04 -9.23 1.82
C ASN A 57 5.44 -9.46 3.29
N ASP A 58 6.07 -10.59 3.62
CA ASP A 58 6.51 -10.93 4.99
C ASP A 58 7.55 -9.96 5.60
N ASN A 59 8.14 -9.06 4.80
CA ASN A 59 8.98 -7.98 5.33
C ASN A 59 8.22 -6.65 5.52
N ALA A 60 6.90 -6.60 5.33
CA ALA A 60 6.11 -5.35 5.39
C ALA A 60 6.33 -4.56 6.68
N ALA A 61 6.25 -5.22 7.84
CA ALA A 61 6.48 -4.58 9.13
C ALA A 61 7.93 -4.06 9.28
N LYS A 62 8.93 -4.86 8.87
CA LYS A 62 10.36 -4.47 8.87
C LYS A 62 10.65 -3.30 7.94
N ARG A 63 9.85 -3.16 6.88
CA ARG A 63 9.91 -2.07 5.89
C ARG A 63 9.07 -0.86 6.29
N ALA A 64 8.47 -0.87 7.48
CA ALA A 64 7.55 0.16 7.96
C ALA A 64 6.40 0.48 6.98
N ILE A 65 5.87 -0.54 6.31
CA ILE A 65 4.73 -0.39 5.41
C ILE A 65 3.44 -0.20 6.23
N VAL A 66 2.73 0.89 5.94
CA VAL A 66 1.52 1.33 6.64
C VAL A 66 0.52 1.90 5.63
N ILE A 67 -0.77 1.96 5.98
CA ILE A 67 -1.73 2.84 5.28
C ILE A 67 -1.68 4.21 5.94
N HIS A 68 -1.62 5.28 5.15
CA HIS A 68 -1.64 6.66 5.65
C HIS A 68 -2.27 7.61 4.64
N GLY A 69 -2.67 8.80 5.09
CA GLY A 69 -3.06 9.90 4.20
C GLY A 69 -1.84 10.58 3.58
N ALA A 70 -1.95 11.11 2.36
CA ALA A 70 -0.89 11.91 1.77
C ALA A 70 -1.42 12.95 0.78
N ASP A 71 -0.96 14.20 0.91
CA ASP A 71 -1.43 15.33 0.10
C ASP A 71 -1.19 15.14 -1.40
N TYR A 72 -0.21 14.32 -1.77
CA TYR A 72 0.10 13.98 -3.15
C TYR A 72 -0.89 12.99 -3.80
N VAL A 73 -1.92 12.55 -3.07
CA VAL A 73 -3.00 11.70 -3.58
C VAL A 73 -4.24 12.55 -3.80
N ASN A 74 -4.23 13.33 -4.88
CA ASN A 74 -5.34 14.22 -5.24
C ASN A 74 -5.43 14.41 -6.77
N GLU A 75 -6.52 15.00 -7.25
CA GLU A 75 -6.77 15.22 -8.68
C GLU A 75 -5.86 16.30 -9.29
N GLU A 76 -5.40 17.30 -8.53
CA GLU A 76 -4.51 18.36 -9.01
C GLU A 76 -3.16 17.80 -9.51
N TYR A 77 -2.62 16.78 -8.83
CA TYR A 77 -1.45 16.05 -9.32
C TYR A 77 -1.75 15.32 -10.64
N ILE A 78 -2.95 14.76 -10.79
CA ILE A 78 -3.35 14.11 -12.05
C ILE A 78 -3.43 15.16 -13.16
N SER A 79 -4.07 16.31 -12.92
CA SER A 79 -4.20 17.37 -13.91
C SER A 79 -2.86 17.98 -14.32
N SER A 80 -1.89 18.08 -13.41
CA SER A 80 -0.60 18.71 -13.68
C SER A 80 0.43 17.81 -14.34
N GLN A 81 0.49 16.51 -13.98
CA GLN A 81 1.52 15.59 -14.47
C GLN A 81 0.99 14.25 -15.01
N GLY A 82 -0.33 14.04 -14.98
CA GLY A 82 -1.00 12.85 -15.51
C GLY A 82 -1.12 11.67 -14.53
N TYR A 83 -0.65 11.81 -13.28
CA TYR A 83 -0.71 10.77 -12.25
C TYR A 83 -0.55 11.37 -10.85
N ILE A 84 -1.09 10.70 -9.83
CA ILE A 84 -0.88 11.04 -8.41
C ILE A 84 0.60 10.88 -7.99
N GLY A 85 0.99 11.47 -6.87
CA GLY A 85 2.27 11.16 -6.25
C GLY A 85 2.43 9.69 -5.84
N ARG A 86 3.65 9.32 -5.44
CA ARG A 86 4.01 7.93 -5.13
C ARG A 86 4.77 7.86 -3.82
N SER A 87 4.51 6.81 -3.03
CA SER A 87 5.15 6.59 -1.73
C SER A 87 6.47 5.83 -1.86
N GLN A 88 7.05 5.39 -0.75
CA GLN A 88 8.17 4.43 -0.73
C GLN A 88 7.74 2.97 -0.59
N GLY A 89 6.45 2.66 -0.79
CA GLY A 89 5.90 1.31 -0.78
C GLY A 89 4.57 1.19 -0.04
N CYS A 90 4.27 2.15 0.84
CA CYS A 90 3.00 2.28 1.56
C CYS A 90 1.82 2.53 0.61
N PRO A 91 0.65 1.91 0.84
CA PRO A 91 -0.60 2.38 0.26
C PRO A 91 -0.95 3.74 0.88
N ALA A 92 -0.92 4.80 0.08
CA ALA A 92 -1.29 6.15 0.53
C ALA A 92 -2.65 6.57 -0.02
N LEU A 93 -3.49 7.13 0.84
CA LEU A 93 -4.87 7.52 0.57
C LEU A 93 -5.02 9.05 0.46
N PRO A 94 -6.11 9.56 -0.15
CA PRO A 94 -6.47 10.96 -0.06
C PRO A 94 -6.64 11.39 1.41
N PRO A 95 -6.06 12.53 1.84
CA PRO A 95 -6.11 12.95 3.24
C PRO A 95 -7.54 13.00 3.81
N GLN A 96 -8.50 13.46 3.01
CA GLN A 96 -9.91 13.64 3.38
C GLN A 96 -10.63 12.33 3.71
N LEU A 97 -10.19 11.21 3.12
CA LEU A 97 -10.79 9.88 3.34
C LEU A 97 -9.95 9.02 4.29
N SER A 98 -8.67 9.35 4.46
CA SER A 98 -7.70 8.49 5.14
C SER A 98 -8.10 8.10 6.56
N LYS A 99 -8.60 9.05 7.36
CA LYS A 99 -8.98 8.79 8.76
C LYS A 99 -10.14 7.80 8.86
N GLU A 100 -11.22 8.06 8.15
CA GLU A 100 -12.44 7.24 8.16
C GLU A 100 -12.13 5.81 7.69
N MET A 101 -11.43 5.68 6.56
CA MET A 101 -11.03 4.37 6.03
C MET A 101 -10.08 3.62 6.97
N ILE A 102 -9.12 4.30 7.60
CA ILE A 102 -8.23 3.67 8.59
C ILE A 102 -9.05 3.19 9.80
N ASP A 103 -10.02 3.98 10.26
CA ASP A 103 -10.87 3.62 11.40
C ASP A 103 -11.76 2.40 11.10
N GLU A 104 -12.20 2.21 9.85
CA GLU A 104 -12.93 1.00 9.45
C GLU A 104 -12.03 -0.23 9.30
N MET A 105 -10.77 -0.03 8.90
CA MET A 105 -9.84 -1.12 8.62
C MET A 105 -8.98 -1.53 9.81
N LYS A 106 -8.94 -0.77 10.91
CA LYS A 106 -8.04 -1.09 12.04
C LYS A 106 -8.45 -2.39 12.76
N GLU A 107 -7.57 -2.86 13.64
CA GLU A 107 -7.88 -3.95 14.58
C GLU A 107 -8.10 -5.35 13.96
N GLY A 108 -7.40 -5.66 12.87
CA GLY A 108 -7.28 -7.04 12.38
C GLY A 108 -8.01 -7.35 11.08
N SER A 109 -8.48 -6.33 10.35
CA SER A 109 -9.06 -6.50 9.02
C SER A 109 -8.07 -7.11 8.01
N CYS A 110 -8.62 -7.89 7.09
CA CYS A 110 -7.89 -8.43 5.95
C CYS A 110 -7.78 -7.37 4.85
N LEU A 111 -6.56 -7.03 4.47
CA LEU A 111 -6.26 -6.19 3.31
C LEU A 111 -5.62 -7.06 2.22
N PHE A 112 -6.12 -6.94 0.99
CA PHE A 112 -5.55 -7.63 -0.15
C PHE A 112 -5.06 -6.64 -1.21
N ILE A 113 -3.75 -6.65 -1.49
CA ILE A 113 -3.15 -5.85 -2.58
C ILE A 113 -2.91 -6.76 -3.78
N TYR A 114 -3.68 -6.52 -4.85
CA TYR A 114 -3.71 -7.38 -6.02
C TYR A 114 -3.11 -6.73 -7.28
N HIS A 115 -2.43 -7.56 -8.07
CA HIS A 115 -2.10 -7.32 -9.47
C HIS A 115 -2.00 -8.70 -10.15
N PRO A 116 -2.41 -8.86 -11.43
CA PRO A 116 -2.29 -10.11 -12.18
C PRO A 116 -0.83 -10.39 -12.59
N ASN A 117 0.08 -10.42 -11.61
CA ASN A 117 1.48 -10.74 -11.82
C ASN A 117 1.63 -12.27 -11.99
N PRO A 118 2.21 -12.77 -13.11
CA PRO A 118 2.27 -14.21 -13.38
C PRO A 118 2.98 -15.01 -12.28
N GLN A 119 4.08 -14.49 -11.73
CA GLN A 119 4.81 -15.14 -10.65
C GLN A 119 3.95 -15.24 -9.38
N TYR A 120 3.25 -14.16 -9.03
CA TYR A 120 2.37 -14.15 -7.87
C TYR A 120 1.22 -15.15 -8.01
N LEU A 121 0.53 -15.14 -9.16
CA LEU A 121 -0.57 -16.07 -9.44
C LEU A 121 -0.11 -17.54 -9.46
N ALA A 122 1.09 -17.81 -9.95
CA ALA A 122 1.61 -19.17 -10.04
C ALA A 122 2.13 -19.73 -8.70
N THR A 123 2.50 -18.87 -7.74
CA THR A 123 3.23 -19.31 -6.53
C THR A 123 2.66 -18.86 -5.19
N SER A 124 1.65 -17.98 -5.18
CA SER A 124 0.88 -17.70 -3.96
C SER A 124 0.24 -19.00 -3.44
N ARG A 125 0.23 -19.16 -2.13
CA ARG A 125 -0.45 -20.29 -1.47
C ARG A 125 -1.91 -19.98 -1.14
N LEU A 126 -2.28 -18.71 -1.18
CA LEU A 126 -3.59 -18.20 -0.74
C LEU A 126 -4.53 -17.94 -1.92
N ILE A 127 -3.99 -17.72 -3.11
CA ILE A 127 -4.77 -17.60 -4.34
C ILE A 127 -4.53 -18.87 -5.15
N LYS A 128 -5.57 -19.71 -5.25
CA LYS A 128 -5.61 -20.92 -6.07
C LYS A 128 -6.87 -20.90 -6.91
#